data_AF-A0AAU7VH67-F1
#
_entry.id   AF-A0AAU7VH67-F1
#
_cell.length_a   1.000
_cell.length_b   1.000
_cell.length_c   1.000
_cell.angle_alpha   90.00
_cell.angle_beta   90.00
_cell.angle_gamma   90.00
#
_symmetry.space_group_name_H-M   'P 1'
#
loop_
_entity.id
_entity.type
_entity.pdbx_description
1 polymer ?
#
loop_
_entity_poly.entity_id
_entity_poly.type
_entity_poly.pdbx_seq_one_letter_code
_entity_poly.pdbx_strand_id
1 'polypeptide(L)'
;MAKKRTSRVVNPRFAKSEEYRGVIDTINTIGKCPFCPDNFRYHKKPILKKLNGWIFTENSWPYKNAQRHFLIIAPRHKETLSELTAKDLKTILQLSRWAVKKYCIRGGALTLRFGESDLTGATVSHLHAHLISPVTNKAGVAKTVNFPIG
;
A
#
# COMPACT_ATOMS: atom_id res chain seq x y z
N MET A 1 -15.30 24.39 11.71
CA MET A 1 -15.73 23.32 10.78
C MET A 1 -14.73 23.25 9.64
N ALA A 2 -13.94 22.17 9.54
CA ALA A 2 -12.93 22.06 8.49
C ALA A 2 -13.61 21.91 7.13
N LYS A 3 -13.26 22.77 6.17
CA LYS A 3 -13.70 22.68 4.77
C LYS A 3 -13.41 21.25 4.26
N LYS A 4 -14.44 20.57 3.77
CA LYS A 4 -14.34 19.26 3.13
C LYS A 4 -13.50 19.44 1.85
N ARG A 5 -12.18 19.30 1.97
CA ARG A 5 -11.24 19.32 0.84
C ARG A 5 -11.72 18.28 -0.17
N THR A 6 -11.81 18.66 -1.43
CA THR A 6 -12.04 17.74 -2.54
C THR A 6 -11.06 16.58 -2.40
N SER A 7 -11.56 15.35 -2.30
CA SER A 7 -10.74 14.18 -1.93
C SER A 7 -9.74 13.88 -3.05
N ARG A 8 -8.51 14.36 -2.87
CA ARG A 8 -7.39 14.06 -3.74
C ARG A 8 -7.13 12.55 -3.67
N VAL A 9 -7.27 11.84 -4.80
CA VAL A 9 -7.11 10.37 -4.88
C VAL A 9 -5.65 9.91 -4.88
N VAL A 10 -4.72 10.81 -5.27
CA VAL A 10 -3.27 10.58 -5.26
C VAL A 10 -2.52 11.86 -4.92
N ASN A 11 -1.37 11.75 -4.25
CA ASN A 11 -0.51 12.88 -3.93
C ASN A 11 0.84 12.75 -4.65
N PRO A 12 1.04 13.46 -5.78
CA PRO A 12 2.29 13.40 -6.53
C PRO A 12 3.52 13.66 -5.68
N ARG A 13 3.45 14.58 -4.70
CA ARG A 13 4.58 14.98 -3.84
C ARG A 13 5.37 13.78 -3.30
N PHE A 14 4.69 12.70 -2.95
CA PHE A 14 5.26 11.50 -2.34
C PHE A 14 5.55 10.37 -3.34
N ALA A 15 5.59 10.65 -4.64
CA ALA A 15 6.08 9.70 -5.62
C ALA A 15 7.59 9.47 -5.44
N LYS A 16 7.97 8.21 -5.53
CA LYS A 16 9.27 7.66 -5.10
C LYS A 16 10.33 7.56 -6.21
N SER A 17 9.93 7.81 -7.45
CA SER A 17 10.80 7.85 -8.63
C SER A 17 10.13 8.70 -9.71
N GLU A 18 10.89 9.13 -10.71
CA GLU A 18 10.37 9.90 -11.85
C GLU A 18 9.35 9.10 -12.66
N GLU A 19 9.63 7.82 -12.92
CA GLU A 19 8.70 6.93 -13.60
C GLU A 19 7.38 6.81 -12.82
N TYR A 20 7.46 6.58 -11.50
CA TYR A 20 6.26 6.49 -10.67
C TYR A 20 5.53 7.83 -10.59
N ARG A 21 6.26 8.95 -10.56
CA ARG A 21 5.70 10.30 -10.62
C ARG A 21 4.87 10.49 -11.88
N GLY A 22 5.37 10.12 -13.06
CA GLY A 22 4.61 10.25 -14.32
C GLY A 22 3.30 9.46 -14.31
N VAL A 23 3.30 8.25 -13.74
CA VAL A 23 2.05 7.47 -13.55
C VAL A 23 1.09 8.19 -12.60
N ILE A 24 1.60 8.71 -11.48
CA ILE A 24 0.78 9.42 -10.48
C ILE A 24 0.22 10.74 -11.02
N ASP A 25 0.99 11.49 -11.81
CA ASP A 25 0.52 12.73 -12.43
C ASP A 25 -0.59 12.44 -13.45
N THR A 26 -0.45 11.36 -14.23
CA THR A 26 -1.53 10.88 -15.12
C THR A 26 -2.81 10.58 -14.34
N ILE A 27 -2.70 9.85 -13.22
CA ILE A 27 -3.83 9.52 -12.36
C ILE A 27 -4.44 10.79 -11.74
N ASN A 28 -3.60 11.74 -11.32
CA ASN A 28 -4.03 13.00 -10.73
C ASN A 28 -4.86 13.84 -11.72
N THR A 29 -4.44 13.89 -12.99
CA THR A 29 -5.20 14.54 -14.07
C THR A 29 -6.55 13.85 -14.33
N ILE A 30 -6.59 12.52 -14.31
CA ILE A 30 -7.83 11.76 -14.52
C ILE A 30 -8.78 11.87 -13.32
N GLY A 31 -8.26 12.09 -12.11
CA GLY A 31 -9.05 12.24 -10.88
C GLY A 31 -9.71 10.95 -10.39
N LYS A 32 -9.38 9.79 -10.97
CA LYS A 32 -9.92 8.48 -10.57
C LYS A 32 -8.90 7.70 -9.74
N CYS A 33 -9.33 7.17 -8.59
CA CYS A 33 -8.46 6.38 -7.71
C CYS A 33 -7.88 5.15 -8.43
N PRO A 34 -6.57 4.90 -8.38
CA PRO A 34 -5.94 3.78 -9.08
C PRO A 34 -6.14 2.43 -8.37
N PHE A 35 -6.62 2.43 -7.13
CA PHE A 35 -6.88 1.24 -6.32
C PHE A 35 -8.36 0.83 -6.28
N CYS A 36 -9.25 1.67 -6.81
CA CYS A 36 -10.64 1.28 -7.04
C CYS A 36 -10.73 0.24 -8.16
N PRO A 37 -11.62 -0.78 -8.03
CA PRO A 37 -11.77 -1.84 -9.03
C PRO A 37 -11.92 -1.34 -10.47
N ASP A 38 -12.73 -0.31 -10.69
CA ASP A 38 -13.05 0.24 -12.03
C ASP A 38 -11.87 0.96 -12.69
N ASN A 39 -10.78 1.19 -11.95
CA ASN A 39 -9.59 1.90 -12.44
C ASN A 39 -8.28 1.23 -11.99
N PHE A 40 -8.31 -0.07 -11.66
CA PHE A 40 -7.18 -0.88 -11.19
C PHE A 40 -6.19 -1.27 -12.31
N ARG A 41 -5.95 -0.39 -13.27
CA ARG A 41 -5.12 -0.67 -14.47
C ARG A 41 -3.66 -0.24 -14.37
N TYR A 42 -3.34 0.64 -13.42
CA TYR A 42 -1.98 1.19 -13.24
C TYR A 42 -1.08 0.29 -12.39
N HIS A 43 -1.66 -0.72 -11.73
CA HIS A 43 -0.92 -1.66 -10.93
C HIS A 43 -0.29 -2.74 -11.83
N LYS A 44 1.04 -2.90 -11.76
CA LYS A 44 1.82 -3.73 -12.69
C LYS A 44 1.95 -5.20 -12.27
N LYS A 45 1.53 -5.54 -11.05
CA LYS A 45 1.72 -6.87 -10.47
C LYS A 45 0.41 -7.65 -10.45
N PRO A 46 0.43 -8.97 -10.67
CA PRO A 46 -0.78 -9.78 -10.62
C PRO A 46 -1.35 -9.82 -9.21
N ILE A 47 -2.65 -10.10 -9.12
CA ILE A 47 -3.30 -10.40 -7.85
C ILE A 47 -2.92 -11.83 -7.45
N LEU A 48 -2.29 -11.97 -6.28
CA LEU A 48 -1.81 -13.27 -5.79
C LEU A 48 -2.84 -13.99 -4.93
N LYS A 49 -3.74 -13.23 -4.28
CA LYS A 49 -4.84 -13.76 -3.49
C LYS A 49 -5.94 -12.71 -3.32
N LYS A 50 -7.18 -13.16 -3.18
CA LYS A 50 -8.31 -12.36 -2.71
C LYS A 50 -8.93 -13.02 -1.48
N LEU A 51 -9.39 -12.22 -0.53
CA LEU A 51 -10.13 -12.69 0.65
C LEU A 51 -11.10 -11.60 1.09
N ASN A 52 -12.40 -11.91 1.21
CA ASN A 52 -13.44 -10.93 1.58
C ASN A 52 -13.39 -9.63 0.73
N GLY A 53 -13.05 -9.77 -0.55
CA GLY A 53 -12.87 -8.64 -1.49
C GLY A 53 -11.53 -7.90 -1.38
N TRP A 54 -10.78 -8.05 -0.28
CA TRP A 54 -9.43 -7.51 -0.16
C TRP A 54 -8.49 -8.18 -1.16
N ILE A 55 -7.62 -7.38 -1.78
CA ILE A 55 -6.67 -7.82 -2.80
C ILE A 55 -5.28 -7.90 -2.17
N PHE A 56 -4.58 -9.01 -2.39
CA PHE A 56 -3.17 -9.19 -2.03
C PHE A 56 -2.31 -9.28 -3.29
N THR A 57 -1.26 -8.46 -3.38
CA THR A 57 -0.38 -8.36 -4.55
C THR A 57 1.02 -7.88 -4.15
N GLU A 58 2.02 -8.09 -5.01
CA GLU A 58 3.32 -7.42 -4.85
C GLU A 58 3.19 -5.92 -5.10
N ASN A 59 4.02 -5.13 -4.43
CA ASN A 59 4.15 -3.72 -4.73
C ASN A 59 4.83 -3.53 -6.10
N SER A 60 4.22 -2.72 -6.97
CA SER A 60 4.79 -2.36 -8.27
C SER A 60 6.05 -1.50 -8.16
N TRP A 61 6.18 -0.73 -7.06
CA TRP A 61 7.35 0.10 -6.74
C TRP A 61 7.82 -0.18 -5.29
N PRO A 62 8.52 -1.30 -5.05
CA PRO A 62 9.01 -1.66 -3.73
C PRO A 62 10.03 -0.63 -3.21
N TYR A 63 10.16 -0.50 -1.88
CA TYR A 63 11.16 0.37 -1.28
C TYR A 63 12.54 -0.25 -1.44
N LYS A 64 13.58 0.60 -1.45
CA LYS A 64 14.97 0.16 -1.39
C LYS A 64 15.16 -0.78 -0.20
N ASN A 65 15.94 -1.84 -0.41
CA ASN A 65 16.22 -2.91 0.55
C ASN A 65 15.01 -3.79 0.93
N ALA A 66 13.83 -3.64 0.32
CA ALA A 66 12.74 -4.58 0.56
C ALA A 66 12.97 -5.87 -0.25
N GLN A 67 13.20 -6.99 0.42
CA GLN A 67 13.24 -8.30 -0.22
C GLN A 67 11.84 -8.73 -0.69
N ARG A 68 10.85 -8.49 0.18
CA ARG A 68 9.44 -8.71 -0.10
C ARG A 68 8.69 -7.44 0.28
N HIS A 69 7.82 -6.98 -0.61
CA HIS A 69 6.95 -5.85 -0.34
C HIS A 69 5.61 -6.13 -1.01
N PHE A 70 4.62 -6.43 -0.18
CA PHE A 70 3.26 -6.71 -0.62
C PHE A 70 2.31 -5.59 -0.22
N LEU A 71 1.24 -5.45 -0.99
CA LEU A 71 0.11 -4.58 -0.71
C LEU A 71 -1.13 -5.43 -0.40
N ILE A 72 -1.88 -4.99 0.60
CA ILE A 72 -3.19 -5.52 0.97
C ILE A 72 -4.19 -4.38 0.81
N ILE A 73 -4.93 -4.38 -0.29
CA ILE A 73 -5.70 -3.23 -0.76
C ILE A 73 -7.18 -3.44 -0.42
N ALA A 74 -7.80 -2.41 0.16
CA ALA A 74 -9.20 -2.44 0.56
C ALA A 74 -10.14 -2.66 -0.65
N PRO A 75 -11.24 -3.42 -0.50
CA PRO A 75 -12.18 -3.71 -1.60
C PRO A 75 -12.94 -2.48 -2.11
N ARG A 76 -13.03 -1.44 -1.29
CA ARG A 76 -13.70 -0.17 -1.58
C ARG A 76 -12.78 0.97 -1.17
N HIS A 77 -13.00 2.14 -1.75
CA HIS A 77 -12.29 3.35 -1.35
C HIS A 77 -12.62 3.68 0.10
N LYS A 78 -11.59 3.64 0.93
CA LYS A 78 -11.57 4.06 2.33
C LYS A 78 -10.32 4.90 2.50
N GLU A 79 -10.29 5.85 3.42
CA GLU A 79 -9.10 6.68 3.66
C GLU A 79 -8.68 6.66 5.14
N THR A 80 -9.61 6.37 6.04
CA THR A 80 -9.45 6.52 7.49
C THR A 80 -9.65 5.19 8.23
N LEU A 81 -9.13 5.11 9.47
CA LEU A 81 -9.29 3.92 10.30
C LEU A 81 -10.73 3.68 10.77
N SER A 82 -11.53 4.72 10.95
CA SER A 82 -12.93 4.59 11.40
C SER A 82 -13.82 3.89 10.36
N GLU A 83 -13.38 3.82 9.10
CA GLU A 83 -14.05 3.08 8.02
C GLU A 83 -13.71 1.58 8.03
N LEU A 84 -12.73 1.15 8.84
CA LEU A 84 -12.38 -0.26 9.00
C LEU A 84 -13.29 -0.94 10.02
N THR A 85 -13.78 -2.11 9.64
CA THR A 85 -14.51 -3.01 10.54
C THR A 85 -13.54 -4.02 11.18
N ALA A 86 -13.99 -4.70 12.24
CA ALA A 86 -13.26 -5.83 12.80
C ALA A 86 -13.00 -6.95 11.76
N LYS A 87 -13.94 -7.15 10.82
CA LYS A 87 -13.80 -8.11 9.72
C LYS A 87 -12.68 -7.71 8.76
N ASP A 88 -12.50 -6.42 8.51
CA ASP A 88 -11.40 -5.92 7.67
C ASP A 88 -10.05 -6.20 8.32
N LEU A 89 -9.87 -5.84 9.59
CA LEU A 89 -8.63 -6.11 10.32
C LEU A 89 -8.30 -7.60 10.38
N LYS A 90 -9.32 -8.45 10.63
CA LYS A 90 -9.17 -9.91 10.57
C LYS A 90 -8.69 -10.38 9.19
N THR A 91 -9.24 -9.81 8.12
CA THR A 91 -8.86 -10.14 6.74
C THR A 91 -7.42 -9.75 6.43
N ILE A 92 -7.00 -8.53 6.82
CA ILE A 92 -5.62 -8.06 6.66
C ILE A 92 -4.65 -9.01 7.38
N LEU A 93 -4.97 -9.40 8.62
CA LEU A 93 -4.16 -10.32 9.40
C LEU A 93 -4.09 -11.73 8.76
N GLN A 94 -5.21 -12.24 8.26
CA GLN A 94 -5.26 -13.56 7.59
C GLN A 94 -4.43 -13.58 6.31
N LEU A 95 -4.54 -12.55 5.47
CA LEU A 95 -3.74 -12.40 4.26
C LEU A 95 -2.24 -12.28 4.59
N SER A 96 -1.91 -11.50 5.63
CA SER A 96 -0.53 -11.34 6.10
C SER A 96 0.06 -12.65 6.59
N ARG A 97 -0.66 -13.41 7.44
CA ARG A 97 -0.24 -14.74 7.92
C ARG A 97 -0.06 -15.74 6.78
N TRP A 98 -0.97 -15.74 5.81
CA TRP A 98 -0.85 -16.57 4.62
C TRP A 98 0.44 -16.25 3.85
N ALA A 99 0.75 -14.97 3.64
CA ALA A 99 1.96 -14.56 2.94
C ALA A 99 3.24 -14.91 3.72
N VAL A 100 3.24 -14.69 5.04
CA VAL A 100 4.36 -15.07 5.91
C VAL A 100 4.66 -16.56 5.79
N LYS A 101 3.64 -17.42 5.85
CA LYS A 101 3.79 -18.87 5.68
C LYS A 101 4.24 -19.23 4.25
N LYS A 102 3.58 -18.69 3.23
CA LYS A 102 3.83 -19.03 1.81
C LYS A 102 5.23 -18.63 1.34
N TYR A 103 5.73 -17.48 1.77
CA TYR A 103 7.02 -16.93 1.33
C TYR A 103 8.13 -17.09 2.37
N CYS A 104 7.89 -17.88 3.42
CA CYS A 104 8.84 -18.13 4.51
C CYS A 104 9.45 -16.84 5.09
N ILE A 105 8.61 -15.82 5.30
CA ILE A 105 9.06 -14.51 5.79
C ILE A 105 9.45 -14.66 7.26
N ARG A 106 10.74 -14.48 7.56
CA ARG A 106 11.30 -14.65 8.93
C ARG A 106 11.15 -13.41 9.80
N GLY A 107 11.01 -12.23 9.21
CA GLY A 107 10.89 -10.97 9.92
C GLY A 107 10.48 -9.84 8.97
N GLY A 108 9.78 -8.84 9.51
CA GLY A 108 9.23 -7.75 8.72
C GLY A 108 8.28 -6.86 9.51
N ALA A 109 7.63 -5.95 8.81
CA ALA A 109 6.63 -5.04 9.37
C ALA A 109 5.33 -5.13 8.57
N LEU A 110 4.20 -5.03 9.29
CA LEU A 110 2.88 -4.78 8.73
C LEU A 110 2.49 -3.35 9.09
N THR A 111 2.35 -2.49 8.09
CA THR A 111 2.10 -1.05 8.31
C THR A 111 0.94 -0.57 7.45
N LEU A 112 0.29 0.51 7.87
CA LEU A 112 -0.78 1.16 7.13
C LEU A 112 -0.71 2.66 7.40
N ARG A 113 -0.95 3.44 6.34
CA ARG A 113 -1.13 4.90 6.43
C ARG A 113 -2.60 5.21 6.20
N PHE A 114 -3.12 6.21 6.91
CA PHE A 114 -4.53 6.58 6.88
C PHE A 114 -4.69 8.09 7.11
N GLY A 115 -5.74 8.67 6.54
CA GLY A 115 -6.02 10.10 6.60
C GLY A 115 -5.31 10.89 5.51
N GLU A 116 -5.07 12.17 5.79
CA GLU A 116 -4.57 13.13 4.80
C GLU A 116 -3.18 12.74 4.29
N SER A 117 -3.05 12.60 2.97
CA SER A 117 -1.79 12.23 2.33
C SER A 117 -0.68 13.25 2.59
N ASP A 118 -1.03 14.54 2.73
CA ASP A 118 -0.09 15.62 3.07
C ASP A 118 0.59 15.42 4.44
N LEU A 119 -0.05 14.70 5.37
CA LEU A 119 0.48 14.41 6.71
C LEU A 119 1.14 13.03 6.83
N THR A 120 0.74 12.09 5.98
CA THR A 120 1.15 10.68 6.11
C THR A 120 2.26 10.29 5.15
N GLY A 121 2.52 11.07 4.11
CA GLY A 121 3.43 10.67 3.04
C GLY A 121 2.87 9.57 2.13
N ALA A 122 1.56 9.35 2.13
CA ALA A 122 0.89 8.42 1.22
C ALA A 122 0.79 9.02 -0.19
N THR A 123 1.11 8.22 -1.22
CA THR A 123 0.96 8.63 -2.63
C THR A 123 -0.45 8.35 -3.14
N VAL A 124 -1.16 7.37 -2.59
CA VAL A 124 -2.53 6.99 -2.95
C VAL A 124 -3.34 7.02 -1.66
N SER A 125 -4.46 7.74 -1.64
CA SER A 125 -5.29 7.92 -0.44
C SER A 125 -6.17 6.71 -0.12
N HIS A 126 -6.45 5.86 -1.10
CA HIS A 126 -7.15 4.58 -0.89
C HIS A 126 -6.37 3.68 0.05
N LEU A 127 -7.03 3.26 1.12
CA LEU A 127 -6.44 2.51 2.23
C LEU A 127 -5.84 1.16 1.79
N HIS A 128 -4.58 0.97 2.13
CA HIS A 128 -3.87 -0.28 1.89
C HIS A 128 -2.84 -0.52 2.99
N ALA A 129 -2.67 -1.78 3.37
CA ALA A 129 -1.59 -2.20 4.26
C ALA A 129 -0.37 -2.66 3.45
N HIS A 130 0.81 -2.46 4.01
CA HIS A 130 2.08 -2.91 3.48
C HIS A 130 2.61 -4.04 4.36
N LEU A 131 2.96 -5.17 3.75
CA LEU A 131 3.74 -6.21 4.39
C LEU A 131 5.15 -6.19 3.79
N ILE A 132 6.15 -5.82 4.58
CA ILE A 132 7.51 -5.57 4.12
C ILE A 132 8.49 -6.45 4.88
N SER A 133 9.40 -7.11 4.18
CA SER A 133 10.53 -7.83 4.74
C SER A 133 11.84 -7.31 4.14
N PRO A 134 12.86 -7.01 4.95
CA PRO A 134 14.13 -6.46 4.47
C PRO A 134 15.01 -7.54 3.82
N VAL A 135 15.88 -7.12 2.90
CA VAL A 135 17.01 -7.95 2.48
C VAL A 135 17.97 -8.13 3.66
N THR A 136 18.55 -9.31 3.78
CA THR A 136 19.61 -9.61 4.76
C THR A 136 20.94 -9.78 4.05
N ASN A 137 22.03 -9.46 4.74
CA ASN A 137 23.37 -9.80 4.26
C ASN A 137 23.71 -11.28 4.56
N LYS A 138 24.91 -11.72 4.16
CA LYS A 138 25.38 -13.12 4.38
C LYS A 138 25.41 -13.52 5.86
N ALA A 139 25.58 -12.57 6.77
CA ALA A 139 25.56 -12.79 8.22
C ALA A 139 24.14 -12.77 8.82
N GLY A 140 23.09 -12.64 8.00
CA GLY A 140 21.71 -12.58 8.46
C GLY A 140 21.27 -11.21 9.01
N VAL A 141 22.12 -10.18 8.92
CA VAL A 141 21.79 -8.83 9.39
C VAL A 141 20.92 -8.12 8.35
N ALA A 142 19.77 -7.60 8.79
CA ALA A 142 18.82 -6.89 7.93
C ALA A 142 19.34 -5.52 7.50
N LYS A 143 19.14 -5.16 6.23
CA LYS A 143 19.29 -3.78 5.76
C LYS A 143 18.00 -3.00 6.01
N THR A 144 18.13 -1.77 6.49
CA THR A 144 16.98 -0.89 6.78
C THR A 144 16.14 -0.62 5.54
N VAL A 145 14.82 -0.81 5.67
CA VAL A 145 13.82 -0.35 4.69
C VAL A 145 13.17 0.91 5.25
N ASN A 146 13.32 2.03 4.54
CA ASN A 146 12.72 3.30 4.96
C ASN A 146 11.29 3.39 4.45
N PHE A 147 10.32 3.23 5.35
CA PHE A 147 8.89 3.49 5.11
C PHE A 147 8.51 4.83 5.76
N PRO A 148 8.46 5.95 5.02
CA PRO A 148 8.19 7.26 5.60
C PRO A 148 6.72 7.41 6.01
N ILE A 149 6.52 8.10 7.14
CA ILE A 149 5.24 8.62 7.62
C ILE A 149 5.48 10.09 7.97
N GLY A 150 4.93 11.00 7.16
CA GLY A 150 5.29 12.43 7.16
C GLY A 150 6.25 12.80 6.04
#